data_AF-A0A562FMW2-F1
#
_entry.id   AF-A0A562FMW2-F1
#
_cell.length_a   1.000
_cell.length_b   1.000
_cell.length_c   1.000
_cell.angle_alpha   90.00
_cell.angle_beta   90.00
_cell.angle_gamma   90.00
#
_symmetry.space_group_name_H-M   'P 1'
#
loop_
_entity.id
_entity.type
_entity.pdbx_description
1 polymer ?
#
loop_
_entity_poly.entity_id
_entity_poly.type
_entity_poly.pdbx_seq_one_letter_code
_entity_poly.pdbx_strand_id
1 'polypeptide(L)'
;DVINVSGHRMGTAEVESALVSHEKVSEAAVVGYPHPIKGQGIYCYVTLMAGEEGSDELRKELVAHVRKEIGPIASPDLIQFSPGLPKTRSGKIMRRILRKIAEDDFESLGDTSTLADPAVVTDLIENRQNKRA
;
A
#
# COMPACT_ATOMS: atom_id res chain seq x y z
N ASP A 1 3.43 -3.44 11.13
CA ASP A 1 4.77 -3.63 10.57
C ASP A 1 5.63 -2.40 10.85
N VAL A 2 6.95 -2.51 10.72
CA VAL A 2 7.88 -1.38 10.85
C VAL A 2 8.73 -1.32 9.58
N ILE A 3 8.92 -0.12 9.06
CA ILE A 3 9.77 0.16 7.89
C ILE A 3 10.91 1.09 8.28
N ASN A 4 12.01 1.04 7.52
CA ASN A 4 13.20 1.89 7.70
C ASN A 4 13.42 2.77 6.47
N VAL A 5 12.92 4.01 6.54
CA VAL A 5 12.98 4.97 5.44
C VAL A 5 14.11 5.96 5.71
N SER A 6 15.19 5.87 4.95
CA SER A 6 16.38 6.74 5.13
C SER A 6 16.90 6.76 6.57
N GLY A 7 16.98 5.60 7.23
CA GLY A 7 17.44 5.47 8.61
C GLY A 7 16.37 5.70 9.68
N HIS A 8 15.17 6.16 9.31
CA HIS A 8 14.08 6.43 10.25
C HIS A 8 13.17 5.21 10.37
N ARG A 9 13.02 4.68 11.58
CA ARG A 9 12.06 3.60 11.88
C ARG A 9 10.67 4.19 12.05
N MET A 10 9.70 3.67 11.30
CA MET A 10 8.32 4.13 11.30
C MET A 10 7.35 2.97 11.34
N GLY A 11 6.27 3.12 12.11
CA GLY A 11 5.17 2.15 12.13
C GLY A 11 4.29 2.31 10.89
N THR A 12 4.01 1.22 10.18
CA THR A 12 3.11 1.28 9.00
C THR A 12 1.69 1.70 9.37
N ALA A 13 1.25 1.36 10.58
CA ALA A 13 -0.09 1.67 11.08
C ALA A 13 -0.38 3.17 11.18
N GLU A 14 0.64 4.00 11.43
CA GLU A 14 0.47 5.46 11.50
C GLU A 14 0.13 6.01 10.12
N VAL A 15 0.85 5.57 9.08
CA VAL A 15 0.58 5.94 7.68
C VAL A 15 -0.76 5.37 7.19
N GLU A 16 -1.11 4.14 7.57
CA GLU A 16 -2.42 3.55 7.29
C GLU A 16 -3.54 4.41 7.91
N SER A 17 -3.38 4.84 9.16
CA SER A 17 -4.37 5.67 9.87
C SER A 17 -4.52 7.06 9.25
N ALA A 18 -3.40 7.69 8.84
CA ALA A 18 -3.43 8.97 8.15
C ALA A 18 -4.11 8.86 6.77
N LEU A 19 -3.92 7.77 6.03
CA LEU A 19 -4.65 7.57 4.77
C LEU A 19 -6.15 7.38 5.00
N VAL A 20 -6.53 6.56 5.97
CA VAL A 20 -7.93 6.27 6.30
C VAL A 20 -8.67 7.48 6.90
N SER A 21 -7.95 8.48 7.44
CA SER A 21 -8.59 9.73 7.89
C SER A 21 -9.04 10.64 6.75
N HIS A 22 -8.66 10.33 5.50
CA HIS A 22 -9.13 11.02 4.32
C HIS A 22 -10.52 10.50 3.89
N GLU A 23 -11.49 11.38 3.64
CA GLU A 23 -12.90 11.02 3.41
C GLU A 23 -13.13 10.06 2.23
N LYS A 24 -12.24 10.11 1.22
CA LYS A 24 -12.31 9.25 0.03
C LYS A 24 -11.70 7.86 0.20
N VAL A 25 -11.02 7.58 1.31
CA VAL A 25 -10.32 6.31 1.54
C VAL A 25 -11.17 5.40 2.44
N SER A 26 -11.46 4.19 1.96
CA SER A 26 -12.16 3.18 2.76
C SER A 26 -11.18 2.34 3.57
N GLU A 27 -10.09 1.90 2.95
CA GLU A 27 -9.07 1.06 3.58
C GLU A 27 -7.68 1.38 3.04
N ALA A 28 -6.66 1.20 3.88
CA ALA A 28 -5.28 1.29 3.46
C ALA A 28 -4.42 0.18 4.08
N ALA A 29 -3.41 -0.26 3.33
CA ALA A 29 -2.34 -1.11 3.84
C ALA A 29 -1.00 -0.59 3.37
N VAL A 30 -0.03 -0.51 4.28
CA VAL A 30 1.28 0.08 3.99
C VAL A 30 2.39 -0.94 4.22
N VAL A 31 3.30 -1.04 3.26
CA VAL A 31 4.48 -1.89 3.33
C VAL A 31 5.71 -1.12 2.86
N GLY A 32 6.89 -1.60 3.24
CA GLY A 32 8.14 -1.13 2.67
C GLY A 32 8.40 -1.77 1.31
N TYR A 33 9.02 -1.03 0.41
CA TYR A 33 9.55 -1.59 -0.85
C TYR A 33 11.04 -1.22 -1.03
N PRO A 34 11.83 -2.02 -1.78
CA PRO A 34 13.21 -1.68 -2.07
C PRO A 34 13.32 -0.35 -2.83
N HIS A 35 13.99 0.63 -2.23
CA HIS A 35 14.18 1.96 -2.83
C HIS A 35 15.68 2.24 -2.97
N PRO A 36 16.19 2.61 -4.17
CA PRO A 36 17.63 2.73 -4.43
C PRO A 36 18.33 3.78 -3.57
N ILE A 37 17.64 4.89 -3.23
CA ILE A 37 18.18 5.97 -2.40
C ILE A 37 17.85 5.79 -0.91
N LYS A 38 16.58 5.50 -0.57
CA LYS A 38 16.10 5.49 0.82
C LYS A 38 16.37 4.17 1.57
N GLY A 39 16.85 3.14 0.88
CA GLY A 39 16.88 1.76 1.36
C GLY A 39 15.51 1.12 1.28
N GLN A 40 14.54 1.62 2.06
CA GLN A 40 13.12 1.30 1.89
C GLN A 40 12.32 2.57 1.58
N GLY A 41 11.38 2.46 0.63
CA GLY A 41 10.36 3.46 0.40
C GLY A 41 9.00 3.01 0.95
N ILE A 42 8.03 3.93 0.94
CA ILE A 42 6.68 3.73 1.47
C ILE A 42 5.74 3.39 0.32
N TYR A 43 5.24 2.15 0.30
CA TYR A 43 4.24 1.69 -0.67
C TYR A 43 2.88 1.55 0.02
N CYS A 44 1.89 2.29 -0.47
CA CYS A 44 0.54 2.32 0.06
C CYS A 44 -0.45 1.68 -0.93
N TYR A 45 -1.17 0.67 -0.49
CA TYR A 45 -2.34 0.13 -1.20
C TYR A 45 -3.58 0.78 -0.62
N VAL A 46 -4.40 1.40 -1.46
CA VAL A 46 -5.54 2.22 -1.05
C VAL A 46 -6.80 1.74 -1.76
N THR A 47 -7.80 1.36 -0.97
CA THR A 47 -9.16 1.15 -1.46
C THR A 47 -9.94 2.43 -1.22
N LEU A 48 -10.64 2.92 -2.23
CA LEU A 48 -11.45 4.13 -2.13
C LEU A 48 -12.86 3.83 -1.62
N MET A 49 -13.57 4.87 -1.19
CA MET A 49 -15.01 4.79 -0.92
C MET A 49 -15.79 4.51 -2.19
N ALA A 50 -16.98 3.90 -2.05
CA ALA A 50 -17.82 3.60 -3.21
C ALA A 50 -18.21 4.88 -3.96
N GLY A 51 -18.03 4.88 -5.29
CA GLY A 51 -18.30 6.05 -6.14
C GLY A 51 -17.10 6.98 -6.34
N GLU A 52 -16.00 6.76 -5.62
CA GLU A 52 -14.74 7.48 -5.85
C GLU A 52 -13.85 6.73 -6.85
N GLU A 53 -13.17 7.48 -7.71
CA GLU A 53 -12.24 6.93 -8.70
C GLU A 53 -10.81 7.43 -8.44
N GLY A 54 -9.85 6.54 -8.66
CA GLY A 54 -8.44 6.87 -8.54
C GLY A 54 -7.98 7.77 -9.67
N SER A 55 -7.36 8.91 -9.33
CA SER A 55 -6.74 9.83 -10.28
C SER A 55 -5.36 10.27 -9.81
N ASP A 56 -4.57 10.88 -10.69
CA ASP A 56 -3.28 11.45 -10.30
C ASP A 56 -3.44 12.69 -9.42
N GLU A 57 -4.54 13.42 -9.56
CA GLU A 57 -4.93 14.51 -8.66
C GLU A 57 -5.18 13.96 -7.25
N LEU A 58 -6.00 12.92 -7.12
CA LEU A 58 -6.29 12.29 -5.83
C LEU A 58 -5.03 11.66 -5.23
N ARG A 59 -4.16 11.08 -6.05
CA ARG A 59 -2.87 10.56 -5.58
C ARG A 59 -2.02 11.66 -4.93
N LYS A 60 -1.90 12.83 -5.57
CA LYS A 60 -1.17 13.98 -5.02
C LYS A 60 -1.83 14.51 -3.75
N GLU A 61 -3.16 14.56 -3.74
CA GLU A 61 -3.97 14.93 -2.57
C GLU A 61 -3.67 14.02 -1.38
N LEU A 62 -3.69 12.70 -1.56
CA LEU A 62 -3.40 11.72 -0.50
C LEU A 62 -1.94 11.81 0.01
N VAL A 63 -0.97 12.03 -0.89
CA VAL A 63 0.42 12.26 -0.47
C VAL A 63 0.54 13.52 0.40
N ALA A 64 -0.10 14.61 -0.01
CA ALA A 64 -0.12 15.86 0.74
C ALA A 64 -0.84 15.71 2.09
N HIS A 65 -1.92 14.93 2.12
CA HIS A 65 -2.67 14.61 3.33
C HIS A 65 -1.80 13.88 4.36
N VAL A 66 -1.17 12.77 3.99
CA VAL A 66 -0.26 12.03 4.89
C VAL A 66 0.91 12.91 5.36
N ARG A 67 1.46 13.71 4.45
CA ARG A 67 2.52 14.67 4.79
C ARG A 67 2.07 15.70 5.83
N LYS A 68 0.82 16.15 5.78
CA LYS A 68 0.25 17.08 6.76
C LYS A 68 0.01 16.40 8.11
N GLU A 69 -0.52 15.18 8.10
CA GLU A 69 -0.87 14.45 9.33
C GLU A 69 0.35 13.98 10.13
N ILE A 70 1.41 13.52 9.46
CA ILE A 70 2.58 12.91 10.12
C ILE A 70 3.85 13.73 9.88
N GLY A 71 4.05 14.20 8.66
CA GLY A 71 5.21 14.97 8.26
C GLY A 71 5.89 14.48 6.98
N PRO A 72 6.91 15.22 6.49
CA PRO A 72 7.62 14.92 5.26
C PRO A 72 8.22 13.51 5.18
N ILE A 73 8.66 12.97 6.31
CA ILE A 73 9.32 11.65 6.38
C ILE A 73 8.36 10.49 6.08
N ALA A 74 7.06 10.69 6.29
CA ALA A 74 6.01 9.69 6.08
C ALA A 74 5.32 9.79 4.71
N SER A 75 5.77 10.73 3.85
CA SER A 75 5.15 10.94 2.55
C SER A 75 5.22 9.65 1.70
N PRO A 76 4.08 9.10 1.24
CA PRO A 76 4.08 7.91 0.39
C PRO A 76 4.91 8.14 -0.87
N ASP A 77 5.71 7.15 -1.23
CA ASP A 77 6.45 7.15 -2.49
C ASP A 77 5.58 6.62 -3.62
N LEU A 78 4.85 5.55 -3.34
CA LEU A 78 3.95 4.89 -4.26
C LEU A 78 2.60 4.72 -3.58
N ILE A 79 1.54 5.11 -4.29
CA ILE A 79 0.16 4.80 -3.93
C ILE A 79 -0.38 3.90 -5.04
N GLN A 80 -1.06 2.83 -4.72
CA GLN A 80 -1.79 2.02 -5.69
C GLN A 80 -3.24 1.98 -5.28
N PHE A 81 -4.11 2.50 -6.13
CA PHE A 81 -5.55 2.30 -5.97
C PHE A 81 -5.87 0.85 -6.29
N SER A 82 -6.65 0.21 -5.42
CA SER A 82 -7.00 -1.21 -5.51
C SER A 82 -8.51 -1.39 -5.30
N PRO A 83 -9.16 -2.33 -5.99
CA PRO A 83 -10.56 -2.68 -5.71
C PRO A 83 -10.74 -3.29 -4.31
N GLY A 84 -9.66 -3.79 -3.69
CA GLY A 84 -9.68 -4.34 -2.35
C GLY A 84 -8.30 -4.72 -1.82
N LEU A 85 -8.23 -5.20 -0.58
CA LEU A 85 -7.00 -5.73 0.00
C LEU A 85 -7.06 -7.26 0.09
N PRO A 86 -5.93 -7.98 -0.11
CA PRO A 86 -5.91 -9.43 -0.03
C PRO A 86 -6.16 -9.85 1.42
N LYS A 87 -7.37 -10.35 1.69
CA LYS A 87 -7.81 -10.74 3.04
C LYS A 87 -8.10 -12.23 3.10
N THR A 88 -7.84 -12.82 4.26
CA THR A 88 -8.34 -14.17 4.58
C THR A 88 -9.87 -14.15 4.64
N ARG A 89 -10.51 -15.34 4.62
CA ARG A 89 -11.95 -15.46 4.88
C ARG A 89 -12.42 -14.94 6.25
N SER A 90 -11.50 -14.71 7.18
CA SER A 90 -11.76 -14.07 8.47
C SER A 90 -11.53 -12.55 8.47
N GLY A 91 -11.25 -11.95 7.31
CA GLY A 91 -11.06 -10.51 7.13
C GLY A 91 -9.66 -9.98 7.44
N LYS A 92 -8.69 -10.85 7.80
CA LYS A 92 -7.33 -10.42 8.11
C LYS A 92 -6.55 -10.11 6.82
N ILE A 93 -5.97 -8.92 6.73
CA ILE A 93 -5.11 -8.53 5.62
C ILE A 93 -3.85 -9.40 5.61
N MET A 94 -3.58 -10.07 4.49
CA MET A 94 -2.38 -10.85 4.24
C MET A 94 -1.24 -9.95 3.76
N ARG A 95 -0.70 -9.12 4.69
CA ARG A 95 0.38 -8.16 4.39
C ARG A 95 1.62 -8.76 3.72
N ARG A 96 1.86 -10.06 3.93
CA ARG A 96 2.91 -10.82 3.27
C ARG A 96 2.81 -10.78 1.73
N ILE A 97 1.61 -10.86 1.17
CA ILE A 97 1.37 -10.79 -0.28
C ILE A 97 1.67 -9.39 -0.79
N LEU A 98 1.14 -8.36 -0.12
CA LEU A 98 1.39 -6.95 -0.44
C LEU A 98 2.90 -6.62 -0.46
N ARG A 99 3.64 -7.17 0.50
CA ARG A 99 5.10 -7.00 0.57
C ARG A 99 5.82 -7.66 -0.61
N LYS A 100 5.45 -8.89 -0.98
CA LYS A 100 6.03 -9.59 -2.13
C LYS A 100 5.78 -8.88 -3.46
N ILE A 101 4.58 -8.32 -3.65
CA ILE A 101 4.27 -7.50 -4.82
C ILE A 101 5.11 -6.22 -4.82
N ALA A 102 5.23 -5.54 -3.67
CA ALA A 102 6.06 -4.35 -3.53
C ALA A 102 7.57 -4.62 -3.67
N GLU A 103 8.02 -5.84 -3.37
CA GLU A 103 9.40 -6.31 -3.61
C GLU A 103 9.66 -6.71 -5.08
N ASP A 104 8.63 -6.71 -5.93
CA ASP A 104 8.67 -7.25 -7.31
C ASP A 104 9.02 -8.76 -7.35
N ASP A 105 8.68 -9.49 -6.27
CA ASP A 105 8.88 -10.95 -6.09
C ASP A 105 7.54 -11.67 -5.88
N PHE A 106 6.60 -11.45 -6.81
CA PHE A 106 5.24 -11.98 -6.75
C PHE A 106 5.11 -13.41 -7.33
N GLU A 107 6.19 -14.03 -7.76
CA GLU A 107 6.21 -15.47 -8.08
C GLU A 107 6.28 -16.32 -6.79
N SER A 108 6.79 -15.73 -5.70
CA SER A 108 7.03 -16.39 -4.42
C SER A 108 5.97 -16.06 -3.35
N LEU A 109 4.68 -16.05 -3.73
CA LEU A 109 3.58 -15.69 -2.83
C LEU A 109 3.20 -16.76 -1.80
N GLY A 110 3.76 -17.95 -1.86
CA GLY A 110 3.43 -19.05 -0.93
C GLY A 110 1.94 -19.44 -0.96
N ASP A 111 1.43 -19.96 0.16
CA ASP A 111 0.04 -20.39 0.24
C ASP A 111 -0.95 -19.21 0.25
N THR A 112 -1.86 -19.23 -0.72
CA THR A 112 -2.94 -18.25 -0.94
C THR A 112 -4.34 -18.88 -0.85
N SER A 113 -4.44 -20.17 -0.49
CA SER A 113 -5.70 -20.93 -0.44
C SER A 113 -6.76 -20.38 0.54
N THR A 114 -6.31 -19.57 1.51
CA THR A 114 -7.15 -18.94 2.54
C THR A 114 -7.70 -17.58 2.15
N LEU A 115 -7.32 -17.04 0.98
CA LEU A 115 -7.86 -15.79 0.46
C LEU A 115 -9.38 -15.88 0.26
N ALA A 116 -10.06 -14.81 0.63
CA ALA A 116 -11.49 -14.65 0.34
C ALA A 116 -11.71 -14.41 -1.15
N ASP A 117 -10.86 -13.57 -1.76
CA ASP A 117 -10.88 -13.26 -3.18
C ASP A 117 -9.45 -13.28 -3.75
N PRO A 118 -9.07 -14.34 -4.49
CA PRO A 118 -7.78 -14.40 -5.17
C PRO A 118 -7.61 -13.39 -6.31
N ALA A 119 -8.69 -12.89 -6.93
CA ALA A 119 -8.60 -12.00 -8.09
C ALA A 119 -7.95 -10.65 -7.73
N VAL A 120 -8.14 -10.20 -6.48
CA VAL A 120 -7.46 -9.01 -5.93
C VAL A 120 -5.94 -9.12 -6.04
N VAL A 121 -5.37 -10.31 -5.86
CA VAL A 121 -3.91 -10.50 -5.96
C VAL A 121 -3.43 -10.29 -7.39
N THR A 122 -4.17 -10.84 -8.37
CA THR A 122 -3.85 -10.67 -9.78
C THR A 122 -3.90 -9.20 -10.18
N ASP A 123 -4.97 -8.48 -9.81
CA ASP A 123 -5.10 -7.04 -10.06
C ASP A 123 -3.91 -6.25 -9.46
N LEU A 124 -3.55 -6.57 -8.22
CA LEU A 124 -2.44 -5.90 -7.54
C LEU A 124 -1.09 -6.11 -8.24
N ILE A 125 -0.83 -7.31 -8.76
CA ILE A 125 0.39 -7.63 -9.52
C ILE A 125 0.43 -6.88 -10.85
N GLU A 126 -0.69 -6.88 -11.57
CA GLU A 126 -0.83 -6.25 -12.89
C GLU A 126 -0.71 -4.72 -12.79
N ASN A 127 -1.25 -4.12 -11.72
CA ASN A 127 -1.31 -2.67 -11.55
C ASN A 127 -0.24 -2.10 -10.60
N ARG A 128 0.76 -2.91 -10.22
CA ARG A 128 1.84 -2.48 -9.34
C ARG A 128 2.61 -1.28 -9.89
N GLN A 129 3.04 -0.39 -9.00
CA GLN A 129 3.62 0.92 -9.32
C GLN A 129 5.15 0.91 -9.35
N ASN A 130 5.77 -0.20 -8.93
CA ASN A 130 7.21 -0.42 -8.88
C ASN A 130 7.76 -1.17 -10.11
N LYS A 131 7.00 -1.24 -11.22
CA LYS A 131 7.45 -1.90 -12.45
C LYS A 131 8.77 -1.28 -12.92
N ARG A 132 9.80 -2.11 -13.08
CA ARG A 132 11.02 -1.71 -13.76
C ARG A 132 10.73 -1.62 -15.26
N ALA A 133 11.12 -0.51 -15.87
CA ALA A 133 11.10 -0.32 -17.32
C ALA A 133 12.13 -1.22 -18.01
#